data_AF-A0A7J4J4L7-F1
#
_entry.id   AF-A0A7J4J4L7-F1
#
_cell.length_a   1.000
_cell.length_b   1.000
_cell.length_c   1.000
_cell.angle_alpha   90.00
_cell.angle_beta   90.00
_cell.angle_gamma   90.00
#
_symmetry.space_group_name_H-M   'P 1'
#
loop_
_entity.id
_entity.type
_entity.pdbx_description
1 polymer ?
#
loop_
_entity_poly.entity_id
_entity_poly.type
_entity_poly.pdbx_seq_one_letter_code
_entity_poly.pdbx_strand_id
1 'polypeptide(L)'
;MAHITLSLPDEAYMEMKRHPEIKWSEVARHAIIEKTLLLKKSMHTTEFVKLLSTETRKDLQQVPSEKWAAFTKAVKKAGWKRTKYLTRA
;
A
#
# COMPACT_ATOMS: atom_id res chain seq x y z
N MET A 1 13.05 4.45 -18.64
CA MET A 1 12.57 5.03 -17.36
C MET A 1 12.12 6.45 -17.66
N ALA A 2 11.00 6.93 -17.11
CA ALA A 2 10.55 8.31 -17.34
C ALA A 2 11.23 9.26 -16.35
N HIS A 3 11.62 10.44 -16.82
CA HIS A 3 12.19 11.51 -16.00
C HIS A 3 11.19 12.66 -15.92
N ILE A 4 10.95 13.15 -14.71
CA ILE A 4 10.07 14.29 -14.45
C ILE A 4 10.80 15.27 -13.54
N THR A 5 10.64 16.56 -13.79
CA THR A 5 11.11 17.63 -12.91
C THR A 5 9.89 18.23 -12.22
N LEU A 6 9.92 18.30 -10.89
CA LEU A 6 8.82 18.83 -10.08
C LEU A 6 9.33 19.99 -9.24
N SER A 7 8.60 21.10 -9.26
CA SER A 7 8.79 22.18 -8.29
C SER A 7 8.18 21.75 -6.95
N LEU A 8 8.93 21.92 -5.87
CA LEU A 8 8.49 21.63 -4.51
C LEU A 8 8.27 22.93 -3.74
N PRO A 9 7.27 23.00 -2.84
CA PRO A 9 7.19 24.07 -1.86
C PRO A 9 8.44 24.13 -1.00
N ASP A 10 8.84 25.33 -0.59
CA ASP A 10 10.07 25.56 0.18
C ASP A 10 10.06 24.78 1.50
N GLU A 11 8.91 24.67 2.16
CA GLU A 11 8.78 23.94 3.42
C GLU A 11 9.09 22.45 3.23
N ALA A 12 8.60 21.85 2.15
CA ALA A 12 8.86 20.45 1.83
C ALA A 12 10.34 20.22 1.52
N TYR A 13 10.94 21.12 0.72
CA TYR A 13 12.36 21.04 0.41
C TYR A 13 13.25 21.18 1.67
N MET A 14 12.88 22.09 2.58
CA MET A 14 13.58 22.27 3.85
C MET A 14 13.50 21.03 4.72
N GLU A 15 12.35 20.38 4.80
CA GLU A 15 12.20 19.13 5.55
C GLU A 15 13.06 18.01 4.95
N MET A 16 13.08 17.91 3.62
CA MET A 16 13.94 16.94 2.93
C MET A 16 15.42 17.16 3.22
N LYS A 17 15.86 18.42 3.28
CA LYS A 17 17.23 18.78 3.63
C LYS A 17 17.60 18.43 5.08
N ARG A 18 16.65 18.50 6.01
CA ARG A 18 16.89 18.13 7.42
C ARG A 18 17.11 16.63 7.60
N HIS A 19 16.54 15.82 6.69
CA HIS A 19 16.59 14.37 6.74
C HIS A 19 17.28 13.78 5.49
N PRO A 20 18.57 14.04 5.29
CA PRO A 20 19.31 13.54 4.12
C PRO A 20 19.48 12.01 4.10
N GLU A 21 19.29 11.34 5.24
CA GLU A 21 19.29 9.88 5.38
C GLU A 21 18.12 9.21 4.62
N ILE A 22 17.06 9.97 4.32
CA ILE A 22 15.88 9.47 3.62
C ILE A 22 16.11 9.51 2.11
N LYS A 23 15.78 8.40 1.42
CA LYS A 23 15.77 8.34 -0.04
C LYS A 23 14.54 9.05 -0.61
N TRP A 24 14.58 10.38 -0.61
CA TRP A 24 13.45 11.21 -1.01
C TRP A 24 12.92 10.97 -2.43
N SER A 25 13.79 10.57 -3.36
CA SER A 25 13.37 10.20 -4.72
C SER A 25 12.53 8.92 -4.75
N GLU A 26 12.74 8.00 -3.81
CA GLU A 26 11.93 6.80 -3.62
C GLU A 26 10.59 7.13 -2.97
N VAL A 27 10.61 7.98 -1.93
CA VAL A 27 9.40 8.51 -1.29
C VAL A 27 8.49 9.20 -2.30
N ALA A 28 9.05 10.11 -3.12
CA ALA A 28 8.31 10.81 -4.15
C ALA A 28 7.68 9.85 -5.16
N ARG A 29 8.43 8.82 -5.58
CA ARG A 29 7.92 7.81 -6.52
C ARG A 29 6.76 7.02 -5.94
N HIS A 30 6.86 6.56 -4.69
CA HIS A 30 5.78 5.84 -4.03
C HIS A 30 4.55 6.72 -3.84
N ALA A 31 4.73 7.96 -3.39
CA ALA A 31 3.63 8.91 -3.20
C ALA A 31 2.87 9.20 -4.51
N ILE A 32 3.58 9.35 -5.64
CA ILE A 32 2.95 9.56 -6.96
C ILE A 32 2.12 8.33 -7.35
N ILE A 33 2.67 7.12 -7.20
CA ILE A 33 1.96 5.88 -7.56
C ILE A 33 0.73 5.71 -6.66
N GLU A 34 0.88 5.82 -5.34
CA GLU A 34 -0.21 5.70 -4.38
C GLU A 34 -1.33 6.70 -4.67
N LYS A 35 -0.99 7.98 -4.91
CA LYS A 35 -1.99 9.00 -5.23
C LYS A 35 -2.69 8.74 -6.55
N THR A 36 -1.95 8.27 -7.56
CA THR A 36 -2.53 7.89 -8.86
C THR A 36 -3.56 6.78 -8.69
N LEU A 37 -3.25 5.78 -7.86
CA LEU A 37 -4.15 4.65 -7.61
C LEU A 37 -5.37 5.04 -6.78
N LEU A 38 -5.20 5.93 -5.80
CA LEU A 38 -6.31 6.55 -5.08
C LEU A 38 -7.26 7.29 -6.04
N LEU A 39 -6.70 8.10 -6.95
CA LEU A 39 -7.48 8.83 -7.95
C LEU A 39 -8.21 7.92 -8.92
N LYS A 40 -7.62 6.77 -9.27
CA LYS A 40 -8.28 5.74 -10.10
C LYS A 40 -9.48 5.07 -9.42
N LYS A 41 -9.71 5.26 -8.10
CA LYS A 41 -10.76 4.61 -7.28
C LYS A 41 -10.81 3.08 -7.33
N SER A 42 -9.93 2.44 -8.09
CA SER A 42 -9.76 1.01 -8.21
C SER A 42 -8.29 0.73 -8.46
N MET A 43 -7.69 -0.07 -7.60
CA MET A 43 -6.33 -0.58 -7.76
C MET A 43 -6.45 -2.07 -8.11
N HIS A 44 -5.83 -2.49 -9.21
CA HIS A 44 -5.70 -3.92 -9.47
C HIS A 44 -4.74 -4.53 -8.46
N THR A 45 -5.02 -5.73 -7.97
CA THR A 45 -4.17 -6.44 -6.99
C THR A 45 -2.72 -6.54 -7.44
N THR A 46 -2.47 -6.67 -8.74
CA THR A 46 -1.13 -6.72 -9.33
C THR A 46 -0.37 -5.39 -9.23
N GLU A 47 -1.07 -4.26 -9.24
CA GLU A 47 -0.48 -2.93 -9.03
C GLU A 47 -0.18 -2.71 -7.53
N PHE A 48 -1.06 -3.18 -6.65
CA PHE A 48 -0.85 -3.14 -5.20
C PHE A 48 0.42 -3.89 -4.78
N VAL A 49 0.61 -5.10 -5.30
CA VAL A 49 1.79 -5.93 -4.96
C VAL A 49 3.10 -5.24 -5.37
N LYS A 50 3.09 -4.38 -6.39
CA LYS A 50 4.29 -3.63 -6.81
C LYS A 50 4.69 -2.51 -5.85
N LEU A 51 3.75 -2.02 -5.03
CA LEU A 51 4.01 -1.01 -4.00
C LEU A 51 4.63 -1.60 -2.73
N LEU A 52 4.43 -2.88 -2.48
CA LEU A 52 4.99 -3.54 -1.30
C LEU A 52 6.52 -3.58 -1.38
N SER A 53 7.21 -3.52 -0.23
CA SER A 53 8.65 -3.70 -0.18
C SER A 53 9.06 -5.07 -0.75
N THR A 54 10.32 -5.20 -1.14
CA THR A 54 10.88 -6.46 -1.65
C THR A 54 10.79 -7.58 -0.62
N GLU A 55 10.98 -7.25 0.65
CA GLU A 55 10.93 -8.15 1.80
C GLU A 55 9.50 -8.67 1.97
N THR A 56 8.51 -7.77 2.06
CA THR A 56 7.11 -8.16 2.21
C THR A 56 6.61 -9.01 1.04
N ARG A 57 7.07 -8.73 -0.20
CA ARG A 57 6.74 -9.57 -1.35
C ARG A 57 7.27 -11.00 -1.21
N LYS A 58 8.51 -11.16 -0.73
CA LYS A 58 9.11 -12.47 -0.50
C LYS A 58 8.36 -13.23 0.59
N ASP A 59 8.04 -12.56 1.70
CA ASP A 59 7.30 -13.18 2.80
C ASP A 59 5.93 -13.69 2.32
N LEU A 60 5.21 -12.90 1.53
CA LEU A 60 3.92 -13.30 0.95
C LEU A 60 4.02 -14.55 0.06
N GLN A 61 5.11 -14.69 -0.71
CA GLN A 61 5.33 -15.87 -1.57
C GLN A 61 5.64 -17.12 -0.77
N GLN A 62 6.21 -16.99 0.43
CA GLN A 62 6.55 -18.11 1.30
C GLN A 62 5.37 -18.64 2.12
N VAL A 63 4.25 -17.89 2.19
CA VAL A 63 3.06 -18.33 2.92
C VAL A 63 2.39 -19.50 2.20
N PRO A 64 2.25 -20.68 2.83
CA PRO A 64 1.56 -21.82 2.24
C PRO A 64 0.09 -21.51 1.91
N SER A 65 -0.42 -22.08 0.82
CA SER A 65 -1.81 -21.90 0.37
C SER A 65 -2.86 -22.24 1.43
N GLU A 66 -2.57 -23.22 2.28
CA GLU A 66 -3.44 -23.66 3.38
C GLU A 66 -3.65 -22.55 4.43
N LYS A 67 -2.61 -21.78 4.73
CA LYS A 67 -2.71 -20.63 5.66
C LYS A 67 -3.60 -19.55 5.08
N TRP A 68 -3.50 -19.30 3.77
CA TRP A 68 -4.41 -18.39 3.08
C TRP A 68 -5.86 -18.86 3.17
N ALA A 69 -6.14 -20.13 2.87
CA ALA A 69 -7.48 -20.70 2.96
C ALA A 69 -8.08 -20.61 4.38
N ALA A 70 -7.28 -20.90 5.40
CA ALA A 70 -7.67 -20.77 6.79
C ALA A 70 -8.01 -19.31 7.17
N PHE A 71 -7.16 -18.36 6.76
CA PHE A 71 -7.39 -16.94 6.97
C PHE A 71 -8.70 -16.47 6.30
N THR A 72 -8.95 -16.82 5.05
CA THR A 72 -10.18 -16.41 4.34
C THR A 72 -11.43 -16.96 5.03
N LYS A 73 -11.37 -18.20 5.55
CA LYS A 73 -12.47 -18.81 6.32
C LYS A 73 -12.71 -18.06 7.63
N ALA A 74 -11.64 -17.68 8.33
CA ALA A 74 -11.73 -16.90 9.56
C ALA A 74 -12.32 -15.50 9.33
N VAL A 75 -11.85 -14.79 8.29
CA VAL A 75 -12.37 -13.47 7.92
C VAL A 75 -13.84 -13.54 7.51
N LYS A 76 -14.26 -14.53 6.71
CA LYS A 76 -15.68 -14.73 6.36
C LYS A 76 -16.54 -14.94 7.61
N LYS A 77 -16.09 -15.77 8.55
CA LYS A 77 -16.79 -16.01 9.82
C LYS A 77 -16.90 -14.74 10.66
N ALA A 78 -15.82 -13.95 10.75
CA ALA A 78 -15.81 -12.68 11.47
C ALA A 78 -16.70 -11.62 10.80
N GLY A 79 -16.66 -11.52 9.47
CA GLY A 79 -17.53 -10.65 8.68
C GLY A 79 -19.01 -10.98 8.90
N TRP A 80 -19.38 -12.26 8.88
CA TRP A 80 -20.76 -12.69 9.12
C TRP A 80 -21.26 -12.34 10.52
N LYS A 81 -20.38 -12.48 11.54
CA LYS A 81 -20.68 -11.99 12.89
C LYS A 81 -20.92 -10.48 12.88
N ARG A 82 -20.04 -9.71 12.22
CA ARG A 82 -20.15 -8.24 12.15
C ARG A 82 -21.46 -7.80 11.49
N THR A 83 -21.84 -8.39 10.36
CA THR A 83 -23.11 -8.08 9.68
C THR A 83 -24.30 -8.36 10.57
N LYS A 84 -24.31 -9.49 11.30
CA LYS A 84 -25.38 -9.82 12.25
C LYS A 84 -25.56 -8.79 13.37
N TYR A 85 -24.47 -8.17 13.84
CA TYR A 85 -24.54 -7.12 14.85
C TYR A 85 -25.00 -5.78 14.25
N LEU A 86 -24.64 -5.49 13.00
CA LEU A 86 -24.99 -4.24 12.33
C LEU A 86 -26.43 -4.21 11.81
N THR A 87 -27.01 -5.35 11.42
CA THR A 87 -28.40 -5.44 10.95
C THR A 87 -29.41 -5.68 12.08
N ARG A 88 -28.98 -5.62 13.35
CA ARG A 88 -29.83 -5.72 14.55
C ARG A 88 -30.13 -4.35 15.18
N ALA A 89 -29.67 -3.27 14.56
CA ALA A 89 -29.97 -1.88 14.92
C ALA A 89 -31.12 -1.34 14.08
#